data_AF-E2NE85-F1
#
_entry.id   AF-E2NE85-F1
#
_cell.length_a   1.000
_cell.length_b   1.000
_cell.length_c   1.000
_cell.angle_alpha   90.00
_cell.angle_beta   90.00
_cell.angle_gamma   90.00
#
_symmetry.space_group_name_H-M   'P 1'
#
loop_
_entity.id
_entity.type
_entity.pdbx_description
1 polymer ?
#
loop_
_entity_poly.entity_id
_entity_poly.type
_entity_poly.pdbx_seq_one_letter_code
_entity_poly.pdbx_strand_id
1 'polypeptide(L)'
;MVLKRYAILVIVLIYGIAIATSKELTDHYGLSFHSHEVNQDERTGMILASEQGFNFRHGFSFNFELSLQKANLTYGYVCRIVSNDVETLDLVANLNIAKMNFILCGSDGIISNQELQGEDIVLGDTWMNINISFFSPGNNMQCGQRDCAYASWFPKHGSY
;
A
#
# COMPACT_ATOMS: atom_id res chain seq x y z
N MET A 1 20.16 -3.44 -58.27
CA MET A 1 19.24 -2.35 -57.86
C MET A 1 17.90 -2.86 -57.30
N VAL A 2 17.35 -3.96 -57.87
CA VAL A 2 16.07 -4.57 -57.47
C VAL A 2 16.08 -5.16 -56.05
N LEU A 3 17.15 -5.87 -55.65
CA LEU A 3 17.28 -6.47 -54.31
C LEU A 3 17.22 -5.43 -53.17
N LYS A 4 17.80 -4.24 -53.38
CA LYS A 4 17.76 -3.14 -52.40
C LYS A 4 16.34 -2.61 -52.18
N ARG A 5 15.48 -2.63 -53.21
CA ARG A 5 14.08 -2.18 -53.12
C ARG A 5 13.23 -3.15 -52.30
N TYR A 6 13.45 -4.45 -52.48
CA TYR A 6 12.78 -5.47 -51.65
C TYR A 6 13.25 -5.42 -50.19
N ALA A 7 14.54 -5.19 -49.95
CA ALA A 7 15.06 -5.04 -48.58
C ALA A 7 14.41 -3.84 -47.85
N ILE A 8 14.24 -2.71 -48.53
CA ILE A 8 13.56 -1.53 -47.96
C ILE A 8 12.10 -1.85 -47.63
N LEU A 9 11.37 -2.54 -48.52
CA LEU A 9 9.98 -2.92 -48.27
C LEU A 9 9.84 -3.87 -47.07
N VAL A 10 10.76 -4.81 -46.91
CA VAL A 10 10.78 -5.73 -45.75
C VAL A 10 11.05 -4.97 -44.45
N ILE A 11 11.98 -4.01 -44.45
CA ILE A 11 12.26 -3.18 -43.27
C ILE A 11 11.05 -2.33 -42.88
N VAL A 12 10.37 -1.72 -43.88
CA VAL A 12 9.14 -0.94 -43.63
C VAL A 12 8.02 -1.83 -43.10
N LEU A 13 7.89 -3.05 -43.63
CA LEU A 13 6.91 -4.02 -43.14
C LEU A 13 7.19 -4.42 -41.69
N ILE A 14 8.45 -4.74 -41.34
CA ILE A 14 8.85 -5.08 -39.98
C ILE A 14 8.60 -3.90 -39.03
N TYR A 15 8.94 -2.67 -39.45
CA TYR A 15 8.71 -1.47 -38.65
C TYR A 15 7.21 -1.18 -38.45
N GLY A 16 6.40 -1.39 -39.49
CA GLY A 16 4.95 -1.27 -39.41
C GLY A 16 4.31 -2.29 -38.46
N ILE A 17 4.80 -3.55 -38.48
CA ILE A 17 4.36 -4.58 -37.53
C ILE A 17 4.76 -4.20 -36.11
N ALA A 18 5.99 -3.73 -35.89
CA ALA A 18 6.46 -3.33 -34.57
C ALA A 18 5.59 -2.23 -33.93
N ILE A 19 5.21 -1.21 -34.71
CA ILE A 19 4.31 -0.14 -34.27
C ILE A 19 2.89 -0.68 -34.01
N ALA A 20 2.37 -1.55 -34.88
CA ALA A 20 1.04 -2.13 -34.68
C ALA A 20 0.96 -3.06 -33.46
N THR A 21 2.08 -3.65 -33.06
CA THR A 21 2.20 -4.51 -31.86
C THR A 21 2.66 -3.78 -30.61
N SER A 22 2.87 -2.45 -30.66
CA SER A 22 3.15 -1.70 -29.44
C SER A 22 1.90 -1.78 -28.57
N LYS A 23 1.95 -2.64 -27.55
CA LYS A 23 0.94 -2.64 -26.50
C LYS A 23 0.95 -1.24 -25.90
N GLU A 24 -0.20 -0.56 -25.89
CA GLU A 24 -0.38 0.51 -24.93
C GLU A 24 -0.12 -0.12 -23.56
N LEU A 25 0.92 0.34 -22.86
CA LEU A 25 0.99 0.14 -21.42
C LEU A 25 -0.15 0.99 -20.85
N THR A 26 -1.36 0.45 -20.83
CA THR A 26 -2.37 0.89 -19.88
C THR A 26 -1.88 0.44 -18.51
N ASP A 27 -0.90 1.17 -18.00
CA ASP A 27 -0.50 1.08 -16.61
C ASP A 27 -1.74 1.52 -15.82
N HIS A 28 -2.45 0.55 -15.26
CA HIS A 28 -3.59 0.79 -14.38
C HIS A 28 -3.05 1.18 -12.99
N TYR A 29 -2.59 2.42 -12.87
CA TYR A 29 -2.19 3.05 -11.61
C TYR A 29 -3.13 4.21 -11.28
N GLY A 30 -3.12 4.62 -10.02
CA GLY A 30 -3.97 5.68 -9.49
C GLY A 30 -5.08 5.16 -8.60
N LEU A 31 -6.03 6.05 -8.31
CA LEU A 31 -7.16 5.79 -7.43
C LEU A 31 -8.33 5.25 -8.25
N SER A 32 -8.83 4.08 -7.90
CA SER A 32 -9.97 3.43 -8.52
C SER A 32 -11.14 3.32 -7.55
N PHE A 33 -12.35 3.43 -8.11
CA PHE A 33 -13.60 3.26 -7.40
C PHE A 33 -14.46 2.24 -8.15
N HIS A 34 -14.78 1.13 -7.50
CA HIS A 34 -15.69 0.12 -8.00
C HIS A 34 -17.03 0.20 -7.26
N SER A 35 -18.11 -0.14 -7.98
CA SER A 35 -19.47 -0.11 -7.45
C SER A 35 -19.75 -1.31 -6.52
N HIS A 36 -21.00 -1.49 -6.10
CA HIS A 36 -21.40 -2.53 -5.15
C HIS A 36 -21.27 -3.98 -5.63
N GLU A 37 -20.95 -4.17 -6.91
CA GLU A 37 -20.89 -5.48 -7.59
C GLU A 37 -19.62 -6.26 -7.23
N VAL A 38 -18.61 -5.58 -6.67
CA VAL A 38 -17.36 -6.19 -6.20
C VAL A 38 -17.34 -6.33 -4.67
N ASN A 39 -16.37 -7.10 -4.18
CA ASN A 39 -16.11 -7.21 -2.75
C ASN A 39 -15.83 -5.81 -2.14
N GLN A 40 -16.24 -5.56 -0.89
CA GLN A 40 -16.06 -4.26 -0.25
C GLN A 40 -14.60 -3.79 -0.25
N ASP A 41 -13.65 -4.71 -0.08
CA ASP A 41 -12.21 -4.43 -0.09
C ASP A 41 -11.72 -3.96 -1.48
N GLU A 42 -12.44 -4.29 -2.56
CA GLU A 42 -12.11 -3.92 -3.94
C GLU A 42 -12.77 -2.61 -4.38
N ARG A 43 -13.70 -2.05 -3.57
CA ARG A 43 -14.48 -0.86 -3.95
C ARG A 43 -13.67 0.41 -4.05
N THR A 44 -12.61 0.55 -3.26
CA THR A 44 -11.72 1.71 -3.31
C THR A 44 -10.29 1.24 -3.15
N GLY A 45 -9.46 1.50 -4.16
CA GLY A 45 -8.06 1.11 -4.14
C GLY A 45 -7.18 2.19 -4.74
N MET A 46 -5.97 2.34 -4.22
CA MET A 46 -4.97 3.22 -4.82
C MET A 46 -3.75 2.39 -5.20
N ILE A 47 -3.59 2.17 -6.50
CA ILE A 47 -2.42 1.49 -7.05
C ILE A 47 -1.36 2.56 -7.27
N LEU A 48 -0.33 2.57 -6.44
CA LEU A 48 0.68 3.61 -6.53
C LEU A 48 1.65 3.36 -7.69
N ALA A 49 1.95 2.10 -8.04
CA ALA A 49 2.91 1.73 -9.09
C ALA A 49 2.29 0.74 -10.07
N SER A 50 2.68 0.83 -11.34
CA SER A 50 2.45 -0.22 -12.32
C SER A 50 3.29 -1.47 -12.01
N GLU A 51 3.34 -2.45 -12.91
CA GLU A 51 3.90 -3.79 -12.70
C GLU A 51 5.31 -3.86 -12.06
N GLN A 52 6.08 -2.78 -12.06
CA GLN A 52 7.44 -2.74 -11.51
C GLN A 52 7.53 -2.39 -10.01
N GLY A 53 6.41 -2.03 -9.35
CA GLY A 53 6.40 -1.68 -7.92
C GLY A 53 7.26 -0.45 -7.58
N PHE A 54 7.31 -0.07 -6.29
CA PHE A 54 8.26 0.94 -5.81
C PHE A 54 9.42 0.31 -5.07
N ASN A 55 10.62 0.83 -5.32
CA ASN A 55 11.77 0.58 -4.47
C ASN A 55 12.13 1.84 -3.69
N PHE A 56 11.68 1.89 -2.43
CA PHE A 56 12.01 2.96 -1.50
C PHE A 56 13.31 2.62 -0.74
N ARG A 57 14.47 2.93 -1.34
CA ARG A 57 15.81 2.58 -0.79
C ARG A 57 16.03 3.00 0.67
N HIS A 58 15.43 4.11 1.08
CA HIS A 58 15.59 4.69 2.42
C HIS A 58 14.34 4.53 3.30
N GLY A 59 13.38 3.71 2.86
CA GLY A 59 12.05 3.70 3.44
C GLY A 59 11.20 4.86 2.96
N PHE A 60 9.98 4.95 3.49
CA PHE A 60 9.00 5.99 3.15
C PHE A 60 8.07 6.20 4.33
N SER A 61 7.40 7.35 4.37
CA SER A 61 6.33 7.60 5.34
C SER A 61 5.05 8.00 4.63
N PHE A 62 3.93 7.62 5.25
CA PHE A 62 2.58 7.96 4.82
C PHE A 62 1.89 8.67 5.98
N ASN A 63 1.32 9.84 5.70
CA ASN A 63 0.72 10.70 6.71
C ASN A 63 -0.64 11.20 6.25
N PHE A 64 -1.64 11.08 7.10
CA PHE A 64 -2.99 11.60 6.82
C PHE A 64 -3.69 12.03 8.12
N GLU A 65 -4.72 12.85 7.97
CA GLU A 65 -5.60 13.23 9.07
C GLU A 65 -6.84 12.32 9.06
N LEU A 66 -7.25 11.87 10.23
CA LEU A 66 -8.35 10.95 10.45
C LEU A 66 -9.36 11.55 11.43
N SER A 67 -10.63 11.66 11.04
CA SER A 67 -11.73 11.95 11.95
C SER A 67 -12.65 10.74 12.04
N LEU A 68 -12.91 10.27 13.26
CA LEU A 68 -13.73 9.08 13.52
C LEU A 68 -15.11 9.49 14.02
N GLN A 69 -16.09 9.43 13.13
CA GLN A 69 -17.47 9.74 13.44
C GLN A 69 -18.13 8.57 14.16
N LYS A 70 -18.70 8.84 15.35
CA LYS A 70 -19.35 7.80 16.15
C LYS A 70 -20.68 7.41 15.51
N ALA A 71 -20.77 6.17 15.03
CA ALA A 71 -22.01 5.56 14.59
C ALA A 71 -22.22 4.22 15.32
N ASN A 72 -23.41 3.64 15.16
CA ASN A 72 -23.71 2.33 15.75
C ASN A 72 -22.96 1.24 14.96
N LEU A 73 -22.32 0.29 15.65
CA LEU A 73 -21.58 -0.82 15.03
C LEU A 73 -20.43 -0.37 14.11
N THR A 74 -19.70 0.69 14.47
CA THR A 74 -18.56 1.16 13.67
C THR A 74 -17.32 0.32 13.94
N TYR A 75 -17.16 -0.71 13.10
CA TYR A 75 -15.98 -1.55 13.01
C TYR A 75 -15.55 -1.70 11.55
N GLY A 76 -14.27 -1.53 11.25
CA GLY A 76 -13.75 -1.76 9.91
C GLY A 76 -12.35 -1.20 9.66
N TYR A 77 -11.88 -1.37 8.43
CA TYR A 77 -10.61 -0.80 7.97
C TYR A 77 -10.70 0.72 7.88
N VAL A 78 -9.69 1.38 8.41
CA VAL A 78 -9.36 2.78 8.08
C VAL A 78 -8.56 2.80 6.79
N CYS A 79 -7.48 2.01 6.73
CA CYS A 79 -6.70 1.79 5.53
C CYS A 79 -5.99 0.44 5.58
N ARG A 80 -5.67 -0.08 4.39
CA ARG A 80 -4.82 -1.26 4.19
C ARG A 80 -3.72 -0.91 3.21
N ILE A 81 -2.48 -1.24 3.55
CA ILE A 81 -1.32 -1.15 2.67
C ILE A 81 -0.94 -2.57 2.29
N VAL A 82 -0.85 -2.86 1.00
CA VAL A 82 -0.51 -4.20 0.47
C VAL A 82 0.86 -4.14 -0.18
N SER A 83 1.71 -5.12 0.13
CA SER A 83 3.05 -5.30 -0.43
C SER A 83 3.14 -6.69 -1.05
N ASN A 84 3.57 -6.74 -2.33
CA ASN A 84 3.75 -7.98 -3.10
C ASN A 84 2.56 -8.95 -3.05
N ASP A 85 1.34 -8.42 -2.99
CA ASP A 85 0.05 -9.16 -2.92
C ASP A 85 -0.13 -10.12 -1.73
N VAL A 86 0.84 -10.20 -0.81
CA VAL A 86 0.87 -11.20 0.27
C VAL A 86 0.95 -10.56 1.64
N GLU A 87 1.75 -9.49 1.78
CA GLU A 87 1.96 -8.83 3.05
C GLU A 87 1.03 -7.63 3.16
N THR A 88 0.36 -7.47 4.31
CA THR A 88 -0.50 -6.32 4.54
C THR A 88 -0.19 -5.64 5.87
N LEU A 89 -0.27 -4.32 5.88
CA LEU A 89 -0.42 -3.52 7.09
C LEU A 89 -1.83 -2.95 7.12
N ASP A 90 -2.59 -3.41 8.10
CA ASP A 90 -3.98 -3.03 8.27
C ASP A 90 -4.13 -2.09 9.47
N LEU A 91 -4.76 -0.94 9.25
CA LEU A 91 -5.26 -0.09 10.32
C LEU A 91 -6.75 -0.34 10.48
N VAL A 92 -7.14 -1.00 11.57
CA VAL A 92 -8.52 -1.38 11.85
C VAL A 92 -9.02 -0.60 13.05
N ALA A 93 -10.22 -0.02 12.97
CA ALA A 93 -10.85 0.69 14.06
C ALA A 93 -12.09 -0.07 14.56
N ASN A 94 -12.24 -0.18 15.88
CA ASN A 94 -13.43 -0.64 16.57
C ASN A 94 -13.91 0.45 17.54
N LEU A 95 -14.81 1.32 17.06
CA LEU A 95 -15.27 2.46 17.85
C LEU A 95 -16.25 2.06 18.95
N ASN A 96 -16.80 0.84 18.92
CA ASN A 96 -17.68 0.34 19.97
C ASN A 96 -16.95 0.19 21.30
N ILE A 97 -15.65 -0.10 21.25
CA ILE A 97 -14.78 -0.27 22.42
C ILE A 97 -13.62 0.73 22.43
N ALA A 98 -13.67 1.77 21.59
CA ALA A 98 -12.63 2.79 21.42
C ALA A 98 -11.23 2.17 21.26
N LYS A 99 -11.09 1.29 20.27
CA LYS A 99 -9.83 0.60 19.95
C LYS A 99 -9.44 0.77 18.49
N MET A 100 -8.14 0.86 18.25
CA MET A 100 -7.56 0.79 16.91
C MET A 100 -6.37 -0.15 16.93
N ASN A 101 -6.18 -0.91 15.86
CA ASN A 101 -5.13 -1.89 15.76
C ASN A 101 -4.35 -1.67 14.47
N PHE A 102 -3.03 -1.67 14.59
CA PHE A 102 -2.11 -1.87 13.47
C PHE A 102 -1.75 -3.34 13.41
N ILE A 103 -2.24 -4.05 12.40
CA ILE A 103 -2.06 -5.48 12.23
C ILE A 103 -1.15 -5.68 11.02
N LEU A 104 0.01 -6.31 11.22
CA LEU A 104 0.80 -6.81 10.09
C LEU A 104 0.50 -8.28 9.87
N CYS A 105 0.12 -8.59 8.65
CA CYS A 105 -0.06 -9.93 8.15
C CYS A 105 1.06 -10.25 7.14
N GLY A 106 1.65 -11.43 7.28
CA GLY A 106 2.46 -12.05 6.23
C GLY A 106 1.73 -13.23 5.60
N SER A 107 2.44 -14.01 4.80
CA SER A 107 1.89 -15.21 4.15
C SER A 107 1.27 -16.21 5.12
N ASP A 108 1.84 -16.33 6.31
CA ASP A 108 1.50 -17.36 7.30
C ASP A 108 0.52 -16.86 8.37
N GLY A 109 -0.01 -15.64 8.21
CA GLY A 109 -0.97 -15.02 9.12
C GLY A 109 -0.43 -13.77 9.83
N ILE A 110 -0.98 -13.48 11.01
CA ILE A 110 -0.65 -12.26 11.77
C ILE A 110 0.76 -12.38 12.34
N ILE A 111 1.66 -11.48 11.91
CA ILE A 111 3.01 -11.37 12.44
C ILE A 111 3.04 -10.42 13.65
N SER A 112 2.27 -9.34 13.61
CA SER A 112 2.18 -8.38 14.72
C SER A 112 0.79 -7.76 14.80
N ASN A 113 0.35 -7.46 16.01
CA ASN A 113 -0.87 -6.71 16.28
C ASN A 113 -0.58 -5.71 17.41
N GLN A 114 -0.50 -4.43 17.04
CA GLN A 114 -0.30 -3.34 17.98
C GLN A 114 -1.62 -2.63 18.20
N GLU A 115 -2.04 -2.56 19.46
CA GLU A 115 -3.29 -1.93 19.85
C GLU A 115 -3.04 -0.51 20.40
N LEU A 116 -3.85 0.43 19.94
CA LEU A 116 -4.06 1.73 20.56
C LEU A 116 -5.36 1.65 21.37
N GLN A 117 -5.31 2.06 22.65
CA GLN A 117 -6.47 2.07 23.55
C GLN A 117 -6.58 3.40 24.27
N GLY A 118 -7.80 3.76 24.66
CA GLY A 118 -8.03 4.78 25.67
C GLY A 118 -7.95 6.21 25.12
N GLU A 119 -7.19 7.07 25.80
CA GLU A 119 -7.09 8.52 25.51
C GLU A 119 -6.48 8.84 24.14
N ASP A 120 -5.77 7.87 23.53
CA ASP A 120 -5.14 8.04 22.21
C ASP A 120 -6.15 8.02 21.05
N ILE A 121 -7.41 7.62 21.28
CA ILE A 121 -8.45 7.54 20.25
C ILE A 121 -9.54 8.56 20.54
N VAL A 122 -9.53 9.63 19.76
CA VAL A 122 -10.51 10.72 19.87
C VAL A 122 -11.64 10.50 18.87
N LEU A 123 -12.88 10.56 19.37
CA LEU A 123 -14.10 10.37 18.58
C LEU A 123 -14.80 11.71 18.33
N GLY A 124 -15.57 11.79 17.23
CA GLY A 124 -16.34 12.97 16.83
C GLY A 124 -15.57 13.89 15.89
N ASP A 125 -15.90 15.19 15.91
CA ASP A 125 -15.36 16.21 14.98
C ASP A 125 -13.91 16.64 15.29
N THR A 126 -13.11 15.71 15.80
CA THR A 126 -11.68 15.90 16.04
C THR A 126 -10.89 15.17 14.98
N TRP A 127 -9.76 15.77 14.61
CA TRP A 127 -8.83 15.22 13.64
C TRP A 127 -7.60 14.70 14.36
N MET A 128 -7.26 13.44 14.10
CA MET A 128 -6.05 12.79 14.58
C MET A 128 -5.05 12.72 13.42
N ASN A 129 -3.80 13.04 13.70
CA ASN A 129 -2.74 12.84 12.72
C ASN A 129 -2.22 11.40 12.83
N ILE A 130 -2.29 10.65 11.73
CA ILE A 130 -1.77 9.30 11.62
C ILE A 130 -0.52 9.34 10.76
N ASN A 131 0.62 9.00 11.38
CA ASN A 131 1.88 8.82 10.69
C ASN A 131 2.28 7.34 10.69
N ILE A 132 2.56 6.82 9.50
CA ILE A 132 3.06 5.46 9.32
C ILE A 132 4.41 5.57 8.61
N SER A 133 5.47 5.15 9.27
CA SER A 133 6.83 5.22 8.74
C SER A 133 7.45 3.84 8.59
N PHE A 134 7.96 3.57 7.39
CA PHE A 134 8.69 2.37 7.03
C PHE A 134 10.17 2.72 6.90
N PHE A 135 11.04 1.99 7.59
CA PHE A 135 12.48 2.23 7.58
C PHE A 135 13.21 1.05 6.92
N SER A 136 14.16 1.34 6.04
CA SER A 136 15.05 0.33 5.47
C SER A 136 16.14 -0.07 6.49
N PRO A 137 16.56 -1.35 6.60
CA PRO A 137 17.63 -1.78 7.49
C PRO A 137 19.00 -1.28 7.02
N GLY A 138 19.28 0.01 7.23
CA GLY A 138 20.58 0.61 6.93
C GLY A 138 21.39 0.80 8.20
N ASN A 139 22.11 -0.25 8.63
CA ASN A 139 23.21 -0.26 9.61
C ASN A 139 23.27 0.90 10.63
N ASN A 140 22.85 0.60 11.87
CA ASN A 140 22.96 1.43 13.09
C ASN A 140 22.15 2.74 13.11
N MET A 141 21.24 2.87 14.10
CA MET A 141 20.95 4.03 14.98
C MET A 141 19.53 3.92 15.57
N GLN A 142 19.37 3.85 16.90
CA GLN A 142 19.16 4.93 17.89
C GLN A 142 17.78 5.62 17.80
N CYS A 143 16.98 5.41 18.86
CA CYS A 143 15.60 5.87 19.05
C CYS A 143 15.57 7.23 19.79
N GLY A 144 14.79 8.17 19.25
CA GLY A 144 14.44 9.45 19.88
C GLY A 144 12.92 9.62 19.91
N GLN A 145 12.39 9.98 21.07
CA GLN A 145 10.98 9.95 21.46
C GLN A 145 10.27 11.29 21.17
N ARG A 146 9.17 11.28 20.39
CA ARG A 146 7.83 11.82 20.71
C ARG A 146 6.91 11.81 19.47
N ASP A 147 5.63 11.58 19.75
CA ASP A 147 4.43 11.70 18.90
C ASP A 147 4.04 10.45 18.07
N CYS A 148 3.18 9.65 18.71
CA CYS A 148 2.14 8.71 18.26
C CYS A 148 2.32 7.86 16.98
N ALA A 149 2.14 6.53 17.19
CA ALA A 149 2.15 5.38 16.27
C ALA A 149 3.54 4.89 15.80
N TYR A 150 4.16 4.05 16.63
CA TYR A 150 5.44 3.38 16.39
C TYR A 150 5.22 1.90 16.06
N ALA A 151 5.35 1.50 14.79
CA ALA A 151 5.40 0.10 14.39
C ALA A 151 6.83 -0.28 13.97
N SER A 152 7.65 -0.71 14.93
CA SER A 152 8.99 -1.24 14.65
C SER A 152 8.94 -2.68 14.16
N TRP A 153 9.66 -2.96 13.07
CA TRP A 153 9.85 -4.28 12.48
C TRP A 153 11.27 -4.80 12.66
N PHE A 154 11.40 -6.00 13.25
CA PHE A 154 12.20 -7.13 12.72
C PHE A 154 11.71 -8.44 13.34
N PRO A 155 11.34 -9.47 12.53
CA PRO A 155 11.20 -10.83 13.02
C PRO A 155 12.60 -11.44 13.21
N LYS A 156 12.94 -11.84 14.43
CA LYS A 156 14.08 -12.76 14.66
C LYS A 156 13.56 -14.18 14.48
N HIS A 157 13.63 -14.73 13.27
CA HIS A 157 13.54 -16.17 13.07
C HIS A 157 14.96 -16.77 12.98
N GLY A 158 15.38 -17.36 14.11
CA GLY A 158 16.13 -18.61 14.24
C GLY A 158 17.53 -18.75 13.62
N SER A 159 18.54 -18.96 14.48
CA SER A 159 19.46 -20.11 14.43
C SER A 159 20.20 -20.20 15.78
N TYR A 160 20.38 -21.44 16.23
CA TYR A 160 20.95 -21.94 17.50
C TYR A 160 22.02 -21.08 18.19
#